data_AF-W4QUC9-F1
#
_entry.id   AF-W4QUC9-F1
#
_cell.length_a   1.000
_cell.length_b   1.000
_cell.length_c   1.000
_cell.angle_alpha   90.00
_cell.angle_beta   90.00
_cell.angle_gamma   90.00
#
_symmetry.space_group_name_H-M   'P 1'
#
loop_
_entity.id
_entity.type
_entity.pdbx_description
1 polymer ?
#
loop_
_entity_poly.entity_id
_entity_poly.type
_entity_poly.pdbx_seq_one_letter_code
_entity_poly.pdbx_strand_id
1 'polypeptide(L)'
;MSKKIVIPSISFILVILLGAFVLFPFESSGQINKLEQEAKTAFDQADFDESIAFYKEILNLDPLHVNARIGLTKSYQGIARLDLAEMTLFDGIELLPAEPLFYTYLSELFINQSDIVSALSILKQGADETNNEGFRLEYELFLEQITVDFERPFIQKGHEREIQLVWSDEKGRTLPLTAEWVLSSDIASLQVTADETSLKAVNNGSVVVTATSGDLVRELEITVKDQVAEELTWTMSDEAIIVAADQAIEVGVVAFDADGEEMQITPNWTLKNELGTLTAAENQKVTFTALEDGAEQLIAEYDGINLSLDIEIDSGKNTLMTSITGEGTITTLPEKTIYEIGEVVELTAVPAAGWKFVRWTGDLSGTAITQTITLEKPMKIGAVFELETNTYQLSITKSGEGTVLQSTLANTINLGETVTVTARPSQGYVFEGWSGSITSSNPSITFVMEEDMTLQAIFSPQQTRTPVRETETVIQPKPQPAKEEPKKTKTPTQPVKEEPKKTEPAPTPKPKEPEKTIPIETPKQPEPKPEPEPDPAPAPVPDEPEYEDD
;
A
#
# COMPACT_ATOMS: atom_id res chain seq x y z
N MET A 1 27.16 1.19 -17.88
CA MET A 1 26.85 1.62 -19.26
C MET A 1 26.07 0.50 -19.94
N SER A 2 24.74 0.47 -19.75
CA SER A 2 23.89 -0.51 -20.42
C SER A 2 23.70 -0.07 -21.88
N LYS A 3 24.07 -0.94 -22.82
CA LYS A 3 23.65 -0.78 -24.21
C LYS A 3 22.15 -1.09 -24.22
N LYS A 4 21.31 -0.06 -24.35
CA LYS A 4 19.90 -0.21 -24.70
C LYS A 4 19.85 -0.89 -26.08
N ILE A 5 19.60 -2.20 -26.09
CA ILE A 5 19.24 -2.92 -27.31
C ILE A 5 17.81 -2.48 -27.61
N VAL A 6 17.65 -1.67 -28.63
CA VAL A 6 16.35 -1.33 -29.21
C VAL A 6 15.85 -2.59 -29.89
N ILE A 7 14.91 -3.29 -29.26
CA ILE A 7 14.19 -4.41 -29.87
C ILE A 7 13.31 -3.80 -30.97
N PRO A 8 13.53 -4.11 -32.26
CA PRO A 8 12.64 -3.64 -33.30
C PRO A 8 11.29 -4.30 -33.11
N SER A 9 10.24 -3.50 -33.24
CA SER A 9 8.84 -3.93 -33.25
C SER A 9 8.68 -5.09 -34.23
N ILE A 10 8.09 -6.22 -33.83
CA ILE A 10 7.66 -7.27 -34.75
C ILE A 10 6.43 -6.74 -35.51
N SER A 11 6.66 -5.81 -36.41
CA SER A 11 5.78 -5.55 -37.55
C SER A 11 6.09 -6.61 -38.58
N PHE A 12 5.13 -7.53 -38.76
CA PHE A 12 4.96 -8.46 -39.87
C PHE A 12 6.00 -8.25 -41.00
N ILE A 13 7.12 -8.99 -40.93
CA ILE A 13 8.14 -8.95 -41.97
C ILE A 13 7.61 -9.78 -43.15
N LEU A 14 7.41 -9.07 -44.27
CA LEU A 14 7.09 -9.66 -45.56
C LEU A 14 8.27 -10.54 -46.02
N VAL A 15 8.19 -11.85 -45.76
CA VAL A 15 9.15 -12.83 -46.29
C VAL A 15 9.04 -12.85 -47.81
N ILE A 16 10.07 -12.36 -48.50
CA ILE A 16 10.14 -12.33 -49.97
C ILE A 16 10.33 -13.77 -50.47
N LEU A 17 9.25 -14.34 -51.02
CA LEU A 17 9.20 -15.63 -51.71
C LEU A 17 10.11 -15.61 -52.97
N LEU A 18 11.09 -16.50 -53.02
CA LEU A 18 11.78 -16.89 -54.26
C LEU A 18 11.24 -18.26 -54.71
N GLY A 19 10.09 -18.25 -55.38
CA GLY A 19 9.45 -19.47 -55.91
C GLY A 19 10.07 -19.95 -57.22
N ALA A 20 10.46 -21.22 -57.26
CA ALA A 20 10.79 -21.92 -58.51
C ALA A 20 9.51 -22.10 -59.36
N PHE A 21 9.45 -21.43 -60.50
CA PHE A 21 8.29 -21.44 -61.40
C PHE A 21 8.19 -22.78 -62.15
N VAL A 22 7.20 -23.60 -61.81
CA VAL A 22 6.75 -24.74 -62.65
C VAL A 22 5.62 -24.23 -63.57
N LEU A 23 5.79 -24.39 -64.88
CA LEU A 23 4.85 -23.88 -65.89
C LEU A 23 3.55 -24.71 -65.92
N PHE A 24 2.49 -24.19 -65.29
CA PHE A 24 1.11 -24.67 -65.47
C PHE A 24 0.45 -24.03 -66.72
N PRO A 25 -0.54 -24.68 -67.36
CA PRO A 25 -1.22 -24.15 -68.54
C PRO A 25 -2.02 -22.86 -68.22
N PHE A 26 -1.90 -21.87 -69.11
CA PHE A 26 -2.36 -20.48 -68.99
C PHE A 26 -3.87 -20.27 -68.75
N GLU A 27 -4.71 -21.30 -68.92
CA GLU A 27 -6.17 -21.22 -68.74
C GLU A 27 -6.58 -21.40 -67.26
N SER A 28 -5.81 -22.17 -66.48
CA SER A 28 -6.06 -22.41 -65.05
C SER A 28 -5.75 -21.21 -64.16
N SER A 29 -4.76 -20.39 -64.54
CA SER A 29 -4.33 -19.23 -63.74
C SER A 29 -5.39 -18.14 -63.68
N GLY A 30 -6.14 -17.92 -64.76
CA GLY A 30 -7.25 -16.97 -64.78
C GLY A 30 -8.41 -17.38 -63.88
N GLN A 31 -8.71 -18.68 -63.82
CA GLN A 31 -9.76 -19.23 -62.96
C GLN A 31 -9.37 -19.16 -61.48
N ILE A 32 -8.14 -19.54 -61.13
CA ILE A 32 -7.65 -19.48 -59.74
C ILE A 32 -7.67 -18.05 -59.21
N ASN A 33 -7.20 -17.08 -59.98
CA ASN A 33 -7.21 -15.66 -59.57
C ASN A 33 -8.64 -15.15 -59.29
N LYS A 34 -9.62 -15.57 -60.10
CA LYS A 34 -11.02 -15.23 -59.90
C LYS A 34 -11.56 -15.86 -58.61
N LEU A 35 -11.34 -17.15 -58.42
CA LEU A 35 -11.76 -17.86 -57.20
C LEU A 35 -11.12 -17.26 -55.95
N GLU A 36 -9.85 -16.83 -56.01
CA GLU A 36 -9.17 -16.20 -54.88
C GLU A 36 -9.80 -14.84 -54.52
N GLN A 37 -10.19 -14.05 -55.53
CA GLN A 37 -10.91 -12.80 -55.31
C GLN A 37 -12.29 -13.03 -54.68
N GLU A 38 -13.02 -14.04 -55.16
CA GLU A 38 -14.33 -14.42 -54.60
C GLU A 38 -14.17 -14.93 -53.15
N ALA A 39 -13.18 -15.77 -52.88
CA ALA A 39 -12.87 -16.29 -51.54
C ALA A 39 -12.53 -15.18 -50.53
N LYS A 40 -11.73 -14.19 -50.95
CA LYS A 40 -11.39 -13.01 -50.13
C LYS A 40 -12.60 -12.12 -49.90
N THR A 41 -13.42 -11.90 -50.93
CA THR A 41 -14.64 -11.09 -50.82
C THR A 41 -15.62 -11.71 -49.82
N ALA A 42 -15.84 -13.04 -49.90
CA ALA A 42 -16.67 -13.77 -48.96
C ALA A 42 -16.10 -13.68 -47.53
N PHE A 43 -14.78 -13.86 -47.38
CA PHE A 43 -14.10 -13.72 -46.09
C PHE A 43 -14.29 -12.32 -45.47
N ASP A 44 -14.08 -11.25 -46.24
CA ASP A 44 -14.24 -9.86 -45.80
C ASP A 44 -15.69 -9.52 -45.42
N GLN A 45 -16.65 -10.24 -46.00
CA GLN A 45 -18.08 -10.17 -45.67
C GLN A 45 -18.48 -11.07 -44.49
N ALA A 46 -17.51 -11.76 -43.87
CA ALA A 46 -17.71 -12.78 -42.84
C ALA A 46 -18.59 -13.97 -43.29
N ASP A 47 -18.72 -14.21 -44.60
CA ASP A 47 -19.30 -15.43 -45.16
C ASP A 47 -18.21 -16.51 -45.28
N PHE A 48 -17.86 -17.07 -44.12
CA PHE A 48 -16.77 -18.04 -44.03
C PHE A 48 -17.09 -19.35 -44.73
N ASP A 49 -18.35 -19.78 -44.78
CA ASP A 49 -18.75 -21.02 -45.46
C ASP A 49 -18.53 -20.91 -46.97
N GLU A 50 -18.91 -19.77 -47.57
CA GLU A 50 -18.66 -19.50 -48.98
C GLU A 50 -17.15 -19.33 -49.26
N SER A 51 -16.43 -18.62 -48.38
CA SER A 51 -14.97 -18.50 -48.46
C SER A 51 -14.25 -19.86 -48.43
N ILE A 52 -14.67 -20.76 -47.52
CA ILE A 52 -14.15 -22.14 -47.41
C ILE A 52 -14.40 -22.91 -48.72
N ALA A 53 -15.59 -22.78 -49.32
CA ALA A 53 -15.93 -23.47 -50.56
C ALA A 53 -15.00 -23.04 -51.70
N PHE A 54 -14.76 -21.74 -51.88
CA PHE A 54 -13.85 -21.23 -52.91
C PHE A 54 -12.40 -21.66 -52.68
N TYR A 55 -11.88 -21.57 -51.45
CA TYR A 55 -10.51 -22.02 -51.18
C TYR A 55 -10.33 -23.53 -51.38
N LYS A 56 -11.33 -24.36 -51.05
CA LYS A 56 -11.30 -25.79 -51.37
C LYS A 56 -11.30 -26.04 -52.88
N GLU A 57 -12.05 -25.27 -53.67
CA GLU A 57 -12.01 -25.37 -55.13
C GLU A 57 -10.63 -25.03 -55.68
N ILE A 58 -9.98 -23.96 -55.17
CA ILE A 58 -8.60 -23.62 -55.53
C ILE A 58 -7.66 -24.78 -55.23
N LEU A 59 -7.74 -25.39 -54.03
CA LEU A 59 -6.87 -26.49 -53.64
C LEU A 59 -7.13 -27.80 -54.41
N ASN A 60 -8.32 -27.99 -54.97
CA ASN A 60 -8.60 -29.09 -55.89
C ASN A 60 -7.93 -28.88 -57.26
N LEU A 61 -7.80 -27.63 -57.71
CA LEU A 61 -7.13 -27.27 -58.96
C LEU A 61 -5.60 -27.21 -58.80
N ASP A 62 -5.14 -26.66 -57.68
CA ASP A 62 -3.73 -26.53 -57.32
C ASP A 62 -3.53 -26.86 -55.82
N PRO A 63 -3.21 -28.13 -55.50
CA PRO A 63 -2.95 -28.55 -54.13
C PRO A 63 -1.74 -27.86 -53.46
N LEU A 64 -0.83 -27.25 -54.22
CA LEU A 64 0.37 -26.58 -53.68
C LEU A 64 0.13 -25.08 -53.44
N HIS A 65 -1.10 -24.59 -53.62
CA HIS A 65 -1.42 -23.17 -53.54
C HIS A 65 -1.38 -22.64 -52.09
N VAL A 66 -0.23 -22.08 -51.69
CA VAL A 66 0.07 -21.58 -50.34
C VAL A 66 -1.00 -20.62 -49.81
N ASN A 67 -1.31 -19.56 -50.55
CA ASN A 67 -2.28 -18.55 -50.11
C ASN A 67 -3.69 -19.10 -49.92
N ALA A 68 -4.06 -20.16 -50.65
CA ALA A 68 -5.40 -20.75 -50.54
C ALA A 68 -5.51 -21.62 -49.29
N ARG A 69 -4.43 -22.32 -48.91
CA ARG A 69 -4.35 -23.05 -47.63
C ARG A 69 -4.41 -22.10 -46.45
N ILE A 70 -3.65 -21.01 -46.49
CA ILE A 70 -3.67 -19.97 -45.44
C ILE A 70 -5.06 -19.32 -45.37
N GLY A 71 -5.66 -18.98 -46.52
CA GLY A 71 -7.02 -18.44 -46.59
C GLY A 71 -8.04 -19.40 -46.00
N LEU A 72 -8.00 -20.68 -46.38
CA LEU A 72 -8.87 -21.73 -45.84
C LEU A 72 -8.72 -21.89 -44.32
N THR A 73 -7.48 -21.84 -43.82
CA THR A 73 -7.17 -21.87 -42.39
C THR A 73 -7.87 -20.71 -41.66
N LYS A 74 -7.72 -19.48 -42.16
CA LYS A 74 -8.37 -18.29 -41.58
C LYS A 74 -9.89 -18.41 -41.61
N SER A 75 -10.48 -18.92 -42.69
CA SER A 75 -11.92 -19.13 -42.77
C SER A 75 -12.41 -20.19 -41.77
N TYR A 76 -11.64 -21.26 -41.54
CA TYR A 76 -11.93 -22.23 -40.48
C TYR A 76 -11.84 -21.62 -39.08
N GLN A 77 -10.85 -20.75 -38.81
CA GLN A 77 -10.78 -19.98 -37.56
C GLN A 77 -12.01 -19.09 -37.38
N GLY A 78 -12.50 -18.46 -38.46
CA GLY A 78 -13.72 -17.64 -38.45
C GLY A 78 -14.99 -18.38 -38.01
N ILE A 79 -15.04 -19.70 -38.20
CA ILE A 79 -16.13 -20.58 -37.73
C ILE A 79 -15.74 -21.44 -36.51
N ALA A 80 -14.66 -21.08 -35.81
CA ALA A 80 -14.14 -21.79 -34.63
C ALA A 80 -13.82 -23.28 -34.84
N ARG A 81 -13.49 -23.68 -36.08
CA ARG A 81 -13.05 -25.03 -36.44
C ARG A 81 -11.53 -25.12 -36.43
N LEU A 82 -10.94 -24.93 -35.25
CA LEU A 82 -9.47 -24.93 -35.06
C LEU A 82 -8.84 -26.26 -35.44
N ASP A 83 -9.57 -27.37 -35.25
CA ASP A 83 -9.19 -28.72 -35.68
C ASP A 83 -8.92 -28.79 -37.20
N LEU A 84 -9.80 -28.17 -38.00
CA LEU A 84 -9.65 -28.14 -39.45
C LEU A 84 -8.60 -27.12 -39.91
N ALA A 85 -8.46 -26.00 -39.19
CA ALA A 85 -7.41 -25.01 -39.45
C ALA A 85 -6.03 -25.64 -39.26
N GLU A 86 -5.82 -26.32 -38.13
CA GLU A 86 -4.58 -27.05 -37.79
C GLU A 86 -4.26 -28.12 -38.86
N MET A 87 -5.23 -28.99 -39.17
CA MET A 87 -5.06 -30.04 -40.19
C MET A 87 -4.71 -29.45 -41.57
N THR A 88 -5.33 -28.33 -41.96
CA THR A 88 -5.06 -27.67 -43.25
C THR A 88 -3.61 -27.20 -43.37
N LEU A 89 -3.03 -26.70 -42.27
CA LEU A 89 -1.63 -26.27 -42.23
C LEU A 89 -0.67 -27.45 -42.19
N PHE A 90 -0.97 -28.51 -41.42
CA PHE A 90 -0.17 -29.73 -41.43
C PHE A 90 -0.12 -30.38 -42.82
N ASP A 91 -1.26 -30.51 -43.51
CA ASP A 91 -1.31 -30.98 -44.89
C ASP A 91 -0.45 -30.09 -45.82
N GLY A 92 -0.39 -28.78 -45.54
CA GLY A 92 0.48 -27.84 -46.24
C GLY A 92 1.97 -28.13 -46.02
N ILE A 93 2.38 -28.34 -44.77
CA ILE A 93 3.76 -28.69 -44.38
C ILE A 93 4.19 -30.01 -45.03
N GLU A 94 3.32 -31.03 -45.05
CA GLU A 94 3.62 -32.32 -45.70
C GLU A 94 3.90 -32.17 -47.20
N LEU A 95 3.18 -31.26 -47.88
CA LEU A 95 3.33 -31.02 -49.31
C LEU A 95 4.49 -30.08 -49.66
N LEU A 96 4.73 -29.07 -48.82
CA LEU A 96 5.74 -28.02 -49.02
C LEU A 96 6.49 -27.74 -47.71
N PRO A 97 7.37 -28.65 -47.26
CA PRO A 97 8.07 -28.50 -45.97
C PRO A 97 9.01 -27.29 -45.92
N ALA A 98 9.42 -26.77 -47.07
CA ALA A 98 10.27 -25.58 -47.17
C ALA A 98 9.50 -24.26 -47.12
N GLU A 99 8.16 -24.28 -47.05
CA GLU A 99 7.33 -23.07 -47.01
C GLU A 99 7.18 -22.55 -45.56
N PRO A 100 7.81 -21.41 -45.20
CA PRO A 100 7.83 -20.92 -43.82
C PRO A 100 6.45 -20.49 -43.31
N LEU A 101 5.56 -19.99 -44.18
CA LEU A 101 4.29 -19.44 -43.76
C LEU A 101 3.41 -20.46 -43.01
N PHE A 102 3.47 -21.74 -43.37
CA PHE A 102 2.67 -22.75 -42.67
C PHE A 102 3.07 -22.91 -41.22
N TYR A 103 4.37 -22.85 -40.92
CA TYR A 103 4.88 -22.92 -39.54
C TYR A 103 4.52 -21.65 -38.75
N THR A 104 4.59 -20.47 -39.37
CA THR A 104 4.17 -19.20 -38.74
C THR A 104 2.69 -19.24 -38.36
N TYR A 105 1.80 -19.59 -39.28
CA TYR A 105 0.36 -19.61 -38.98
C TYR A 105 -0.02 -20.72 -37.99
N LEU A 106 0.70 -21.84 -38.01
CA LEU A 106 0.44 -22.94 -37.09
C LEU A 106 0.94 -22.64 -35.68
N SER A 107 2.09 -21.98 -35.53
CA SER A 107 2.56 -21.53 -34.22
C SER A 107 1.65 -20.44 -33.63
N GLU A 108 1.17 -19.49 -34.42
CA GLU A 108 0.15 -18.51 -34.01
C GLU A 108 -1.15 -19.19 -33.54
N LEU A 109 -1.59 -20.23 -34.26
CA LEU A 109 -2.77 -21.01 -33.89
C LEU A 109 -2.59 -21.70 -32.53
N PHE A 110 -1.39 -22.22 -32.24
CA PHE A 110 -1.07 -22.83 -30.94
C PHE A 110 -0.94 -21.80 -29.82
N ILE A 111 -0.29 -20.66 -30.06
CA ILE A 111 -0.19 -19.55 -29.08
C ILE A 111 -1.59 -19.04 -28.69
N ASN A 112 -2.50 -18.91 -29.66
CA ASN A 112 -3.88 -18.51 -29.40
C ASN A 112 -4.68 -19.54 -28.59
N GLN A 113 -4.24 -20.79 -28.57
CA GLN A 113 -4.77 -21.87 -27.72
C GLN A 113 -4.01 -22.01 -26.39
N SER A 114 -3.07 -21.12 -26.11
CA SER A 114 -2.16 -21.19 -24.96
C SER A 114 -1.26 -22.43 -24.94
N ASP A 115 -1.06 -23.09 -26.09
CA ASP A 115 -0.17 -24.24 -26.23
C ASP A 115 1.21 -23.82 -26.75
N ILE A 116 2.01 -23.25 -25.85
CA ILE A 116 3.34 -22.75 -26.19
C ILE A 116 4.31 -23.88 -26.56
N VAL A 117 4.14 -25.08 -25.99
CA VAL A 117 5.01 -26.23 -26.25
C VAL A 117 4.86 -26.67 -27.71
N SER A 118 3.63 -26.78 -28.21
CA SER A 118 3.37 -27.08 -29.61
C SER A 118 3.86 -25.95 -30.54
N ALA A 119 3.62 -24.69 -30.18
CA ALA A 119 4.13 -23.55 -30.95
C ALA A 119 5.67 -23.59 -31.09
N LEU A 120 6.37 -23.84 -29.99
CA LEU A 120 7.83 -23.97 -29.96
C LEU A 120 8.31 -25.11 -30.86
N SER A 121 7.66 -26.27 -30.78
CA SER A 121 7.99 -27.44 -31.60
C SER A 121 7.84 -27.15 -33.10
N ILE A 122 6.76 -26.46 -33.50
CA ILE A 122 6.51 -26.10 -34.89
C ILE A 122 7.51 -25.07 -35.40
N LEU A 123 7.81 -24.04 -34.61
CA LEU A 123 8.82 -23.05 -34.99
C LEU A 123 10.21 -23.69 -35.12
N LYS A 124 10.57 -24.61 -34.21
CA LYS A 124 11.80 -25.38 -34.32
C LYS A 124 11.84 -26.18 -35.62
N GLN A 125 10.77 -26.92 -35.93
CA GLN A 125 10.67 -27.70 -37.16
C GLN A 125 10.81 -26.80 -38.40
N GLY A 126 10.13 -25.65 -38.44
CA GLY A 126 10.24 -24.73 -39.56
C GLY A 126 11.64 -24.14 -39.71
N ALA A 127 12.35 -23.87 -38.61
CA ALA A 127 13.73 -23.39 -38.65
C ALA A 127 14.69 -24.43 -39.24
N ASP A 128 14.43 -25.72 -38.96
CA ASP A 128 15.20 -26.85 -39.46
C ASP A 128 14.88 -27.18 -40.94
N GLU A 129 13.59 -27.11 -41.35
CA GLU A 129 13.12 -27.55 -42.68
C GLU A 129 13.17 -26.47 -43.78
N THR A 130 12.96 -25.20 -43.43
CA THR A 130 12.82 -24.13 -44.45
C THR A 130 14.15 -23.60 -44.99
N ASN A 131 15.24 -23.84 -44.26
CA ASN A 131 16.56 -23.23 -44.51
C ASN A 131 16.48 -21.69 -44.71
N ASN A 132 15.49 -21.04 -44.07
CA ASN A 132 15.23 -19.60 -44.16
C ASN A 132 15.84 -18.90 -42.95
N GLU A 133 16.85 -18.05 -43.17
CA GLU A 133 17.53 -17.34 -42.08
C GLU A 133 16.60 -16.39 -41.31
N GLY A 134 15.63 -15.77 -41.99
CA GLY A 134 14.63 -14.91 -41.35
C GLY A 134 13.71 -15.69 -40.42
N PHE A 135 13.21 -16.83 -40.88
CA PHE A 135 12.38 -17.72 -40.05
C PHE A 135 13.16 -18.31 -38.86
N ARG A 136 14.44 -18.66 -39.07
CA ARG A 136 15.31 -19.08 -37.98
C ARG A 136 15.47 -17.97 -36.93
N LEU A 137 15.61 -16.71 -37.35
CA LEU A 137 15.63 -15.57 -36.43
C LEU A 137 14.31 -15.42 -35.66
N GLU A 138 13.16 -15.65 -36.30
CA GLU A 138 11.86 -15.65 -35.61
C GLU A 138 11.80 -16.72 -34.51
N TYR A 139 12.29 -17.93 -34.78
CA TYR A 139 12.41 -18.99 -33.76
C TYR A 139 13.33 -18.58 -32.60
N GLU A 140 14.50 -17.99 -32.89
CA GLU A 140 15.42 -17.53 -31.82
C GLU A 140 14.81 -16.39 -30.99
N LEU A 141 14.10 -15.45 -31.60
CA LEU A 141 13.39 -14.39 -30.88
C LEU A 141 12.25 -14.96 -30.02
N PHE A 142 11.55 -15.98 -30.51
CA PHE A 142 10.54 -16.70 -29.74
C PHE A 142 11.15 -17.39 -28.52
N LEU A 143 12.34 -17.97 -28.66
CA LEU A 143 13.10 -18.52 -27.54
C LEU A 143 13.44 -17.45 -26.49
N GLU A 144 13.91 -16.26 -26.91
CA GLU A 144 14.24 -15.16 -25.99
C GLU A 144 13.06 -14.70 -25.14
N GLN A 145 11.83 -14.91 -25.62
CA GLN A 145 10.59 -14.61 -24.89
C GLN A 145 10.22 -15.66 -23.84
N ILE A 146 10.90 -16.82 -23.81
CA ILE A 146 10.67 -17.85 -22.80
C ILE A 146 11.68 -17.69 -21.67
N THR A 147 11.18 -17.38 -20.47
CA THR A 147 11.99 -17.07 -19.29
C THR A 147 11.50 -17.84 -18.07
N VAL A 148 12.40 -18.08 -17.12
CA VAL A 148 12.00 -18.48 -15.77
C VAL A 148 11.46 -17.22 -15.08
N ASP A 149 10.16 -17.20 -14.86
CA ASP A 149 9.50 -16.18 -14.06
C ASP A 149 9.68 -16.48 -12.58
N PHE A 150 10.28 -15.51 -11.91
CA PHE A 150 10.51 -15.51 -10.48
C PHE A 150 10.56 -14.04 -10.09
N GLU A 151 9.53 -13.58 -9.38
CA GLU A 151 9.22 -12.17 -9.09
C GLU A 151 10.48 -11.29 -8.94
N ARG A 152 11.44 -11.76 -8.11
CA ARG A 152 12.75 -11.13 -7.90
C ARG A 152 13.81 -12.21 -7.66
N PRO A 153 15.07 -12.06 -8.14
CA PRO A 153 16.12 -13.08 -8.11
C PRO A 153 16.72 -13.33 -6.71
N PHE A 154 15.95 -13.10 -5.65
CA PHE A 154 16.33 -13.37 -4.27
C PHE A 154 15.10 -13.65 -3.41
N ILE A 155 15.28 -14.46 -2.38
CA ILE A 155 14.20 -14.91 -1.48
C ILE A 155 14.70 -14.99 -0.04
N GLN A 156 13.82 -14.68 0.92
CA GLN A 156 14.13 -14.79 2.35
C GLN A 156 14.20 -16.26 2.78
N LYS A 157 15.24 -16.61 3.53
CA LYS A 157 15.40 -17.94 4.13
C LYS A 157 14.18 -18.32 4.95
N GLY A 158 13.64 -19.52 4.73
CA GLY A 158 12.45 -20.03 5.41
C GLY A 158 11.14 -19.75 4.68
N HIS A 159 11.15 -18.84 3.70
CA HIS A 159 9.99 -18.47 2.89
C HIS A 159 9.97 -19.20 1.54
N GLU A 160 8.85 -19.05 0.84
CA GLU A 160 8.53 -19.73 -0.40
C GLU A 160 7.98 -18.73 -1.41
N ARG A 161 8.36 -18.88 -2.69
CA ARG A 161 7.88 -18.05 -3.79
C ARG A 161 7.58 -18.91 -5.01
N GLU A 162 6.53 -18.56 -5.73
CA GLU A 162 6.17 -19.21 -6.98
C GLU A 162 7.28 -19.08 -8.03
N ILE A 163 7.46 -20.13 -8.82
CA ILE A 163 8.40 -20.15 -9.94
C ILE A 163 7.76 -20.86 -11.12
N GLN A 164 7.86 -20.24 -12.30
CA GLN A 164 7.21 -20.76 -13.50
C GLN A 164 8.07 -20.55 -14.73
N LEU A 165 8.00 -21.46 -15.69
CA LEU A 165 8.56 -21.21 -17.02
C LEU A 165 7.46 -20.56 -17.84
N VAL A 166 7.68 -19.35 -18.35
CA VAL A 166 6.65 -18.60 -19.07
C VAL A 166 7.18 -18.12 -20.41
N TRP A 167 6.29 -18.06 -21.40
CA TRP A 167 6.48 -17.26 -22.59
C TRP A 167 5.76 -15.93 -22.42
N SER A 168 6.42 -14.83 -22.77
CA SER A 168 5.87 -13.48 -22.66
C SER A 168 5.77 -12.80 -24.01
N ASP A 169 4.61 -12.24 -24.34
CA ASP A 169 4.47 -11.41 -25.54
C ASP A 169 4.92 -9.96 -25.32
N GLU A 170 5.01 -9.19 -26.42
CA GLU A 170 5.44 -7.78 -26.37
C GLU A 170 4.50 -6.87 -25.55
N LYS A 171 3.28 -7.33 -25.23
CA LYS A 171 2.30 -6.59 -24.42
C LYS A 171 2.35 -7.00 -22.94
N GLY A 172 3.26 -7.89 -22.57
CA GLY A 172 3.44 -8.39 -21.21
C GLY A 172 2.46 -9.48 -20.80
N ARG A 173 1.70 -10.08 -21.74
CA ARG A 173 0.90 -11.26 -21.42
C ARG A 173 1.84 -12.46 -21.30
N THR A 174 1.74 -13.17 -20.19
CA THR A 174 2.50 -14.39 -19.92
C THR A 174 1.63 -15.62 -20.15
N LEU A 175 2.22 -16.68 -20.70
CA LEU A 175 1.61 -18.00 -20.86
C LEU A 175 2.55 -19.06 -20.29
N PRO A 176 2.06 -19.97 -19.44
CA PRO A 176 2.92 -20.93 -18.76
C PRO A 176 3.33 -22.08 -19.67
N LEU A 177 4.52 -22.62 -19.41
CA LEU A 177 5.01 -23.86 -19.99
C LEU A 177 5.19 -24.89 -18.88
N THR A 178 4.92 -26.15 -19.21
CA THR A 178 5.30 -27.27 -18.34
C THR A 178 6.81 -27.43 -18.39
N ALA A 179 7.45 -27.54 -17.23
CA ALA A 179 8.89 -27.74 -17.14
C ALA A 179 9.24 -28.78 -16.06
N GLU A 180 10.32 -29.52 -16.32
CA GLU A 180 11.05 -30.25 -15.29
C GLU A 180 12.07 -29.31 -14.64
N TRP A 181 12.17 -29.35 -13.32
CA TRP A 181 12.93 -28.40 -12.53
C TRP A 181 14.07 -29.10 -11.78
N VAL A 182 15.27 -28.54 -11.86
CA VAL A 182 16.46 -29.03 -11.15
C VAL A 182 17.14 -27.88 -10.42
N LEU A 183 17.56 -28.13 -9.18
CA LEU A 183 18.35 -27.20 -8.38
C LEU A 183 19.81 -27.62 -8.37
N SER A 184 20.73 -26.66 -8.46
CA SER A 184 22.18 -26.93 -8.38
C SER A 184 22.69 -27.27 -6.97
N SER A 185 21.89 -27.02 -5.92
CA SER A 185 22.24 -27.30 -4.51
C SER A 185 21.00 -27.49 -3.62
N ASP A 186 21.21 -27.91 -2.38
CA ASP A 186 20.19 -28.19 -1.36
C ASP A 186 19.88 -26.98 -0.45
N ILE A 187 20.36 -25.78 -0.82
CA ILE A 187 20.06 -24.54 -0.07
C ILE A 187 18.62 -24.05 -0.31
N ALA A 188 17.92 -24.65 -1.28
CA ALA A 188 16.51 -24.46 -1.56
C ALA A 188 15.87 -25.83 -1.88
N SER A 189 14.54 -25.88 -1.88
CA SER A 189 13.77 -27.07 -2.27
C SER A 189 12.58 -26.65 -3.12
N LEU A 190 12.18 -27.49 -4.06
CA LEU A 190 11.00 -27.28 -4.89
C LEU A 190 9.79 -27.95 -4.24
N GLN A 191 8.66 -27.24 -4.20
CA GLN A 191 7.36 -27.83 -3.93
C GLN A 191 6.59 -27.83 -5.26
N VAL A 192 6.25 -29.03 -5.75
CA VAL A 192 5.53 -29.19 -7.01
C VAL A 192 4.16 -29.76 -6.70
N THR A 193 3.12 -29.05 -7.10
CA THR A 193 1.74 -29.50 -7.03
C THR A 193 1.22 -29.81 -8.43
N ALA A 194 -0.07 -30.14 -8.55
CA ALA A 194 -0.69 -30.36 -9.87
C ALA A 194 -0.76 -29.06 -10.70
N ASP A 195 -0.88 -27.91 -10.03
CA ASP A 195 -1.21 -26.63 -10.66
C ASP A 195 -0.06 -25.63 -10.57
N GLU A 196 0.80 -25.73 -9.55
CA GLU A 196 1.82 -24.72 -9.22
C GLU A 196 3.15 -25.36 -8.82
N THR A 197 4.25 -24.64 -9.11
CA THR A 197 5.59 -24.94 -8.60
C THR A 197 6.11 -23.75 -7.82
N SER A 198 6.72 -24.02 -6.67
CA SER A 198 7.31 -22.99 -5.84
C SER A 198 8.69 -23.40 -5.34
N LEU A 199 9.52 -22.41 -5.05
CA LEU A 199 10.84 -22.57 -4.47
C LEU A 199 10.80 -22.13 -3.02
N LYS A 200 11.10 -23.06 -2.12
CA LYS A 200 11.26 -22.83 -0.70
C LYS A 200 12.73 -22.68 -0.33
N ALA A 201 13.09 -21.55 0.26
CA ALA A 201 14.44 -21.22 0.68
C ALA A 201 14.81 -21.91 2.01
N VAL A 202 16.00 -22.52 2.09
CA VAL A 202 16.45 -23.30 3.26
C VAL A 202 17.70 -22.70 3.90
N ASN A 203 18.74 -22.44 3.12
CA ASN A 203 20.01 -21.89 3.59
C ASN A 203 20.46 -20.72 2.71
N ASN A 204 21.24 -19.80 3.26
CA ASN A 204 21.76 -18.66 2.51
C ASN A 204 22.76 -19.10 1.44
N GLY A 205 22.78 -18.41 0.30
CA GLY A 205 23.68 -18.65 -0.82
C GLY A 205 23.00 -18.47 -2.16
N SER A 206 23.69 -18.79 -3.25
CA SER A 206 23.12 -18.81 -4.60
C SER A 206 22.77 -20.23 -5.03
N VAL A 207 21.57 -20.41 -5.60
CA VAL A 207 21.14 -21.64 -6.25
C VAL A 207 20.78 -21.33 -7.70
N VAL A 208 21.24 -22.18 -8.62
CA VAL A 208 20.81 -22.12 -10.01
C VAL A 208 19.62 -23.04 -10.15
N VAL A 209 18.51 -22.48 -10.63
CA VAL A 209 17.33 -23.23 -11.03
C VAL A 209 17.40 -23.46 -12.53
N THR A 210 17.37 -24.72 -12.94
CA THR A 210 17.31 -25.13 -14.34
C THR A 210 15.90 -25.65 -14.64
N ALA A 211 15.21 -25.00 -15.58
CA ALA A 211 13.92 -25.41 -16.13
C ALA A 211 14.15 -26.08 -17.50
N THR A 212 13.57 -27.26 -17.72
CA THR A 212 13.65 -28.00 -18.99
C THR A 212 12.26 -28.29 -19.53
N SER A 213 11.98 -27.89 -20.77
CA SER A 213 10.71 -28.16 -21.48
C SER A 213 11.01 -28.70 -22.87
N GLY A 214 10.98 -30.02 -23.04
CA GLY A 214 11.49 -30.67 -24.25
C GLY A 214 13.00 -30.42 -24.40
N ASP A 215 13.42 -29.87 -25.53
CA ASP A 215 14.82 -29.49 -25.78
C ASP A 215 15.19 -28.11 -25.21
N LEU A 216 14.21 -27.34 -24.73
CA LEU A 216 14.44 -26.01 -24.17
C LEU A 216 15.02 -26.11 -22.77
N VAL A 217 16.12 -25.40 -22.53
CA VAL A 217 16.70 -25.22 -21.19
C VAL A 217 16.77 -23.73 -20.85
N ARG A 218 16.31 -23.38 -19.65
CA ARG A 218 16.47 -22.04 -19.06
C ARG A 218 17.06 -22.15 -17.68
N GLU A 219 17.91 -21.20 -17.34
CA GLU A 219 18.55 -21.13 -16.03
C GLU A 219 18.33 -19.75 -15.41
N LEU A 220 18.10 -19.74 -14.10
CA LEU A 220 18.04 -18.53 -13.30
C LEU A 220 18.82 -18.75 -12.01
N GLU A 221 19.75 -17.85 -11.71
CA GLU A 221 20.41 -17.81 -10.40
C GLU A 221 19.52 -17.05 -9.41
N ILE A 222 19.19 -17.69 -8.28
CA ILE A 222 18.41 -17.13 -7.19
C ILE A 222 19.28 -17.06 -5.93
N THR A 223 19.28 -15.91 -5.27
CA THR A 223 20.03 -15.69 -4.03
C THR A 223 19.12 -15.83 -2.80
N VAL A 224 19.40 -16.78 -1.92
CA VAL A 224 18.76 -16.88 -0.60
C VAL A 224 19.50 -15.98 0.39
N LYS A 225 18.76 -15.07 1.04
CA LYS A 225 19.29 -14.13 2.06
C LYS A 225 18.60 -14.36 3.42
N ASP A 226 19.21 -13.89 4.50
CA ASP A 226 18.58 -13.90 5.82
C ASP A 226 17.33 -13.02 5.87
N GLN A 227 17.37 -11.86 5.20
CA GLN A 227 16.23 -10.95 5.03
C GLN A 227 16.20 -10.44 3.59
N VAL A 228 14.99 -10.27 3.06
CA VAL A 228 14.68 -9.65 1.77
C VAL A 228 13.56 -8.67 2.01
N ALA A 229 13.67 -7.44 1.51
CA ALA A 229 12.59 -6.48 1.64
C ALA A 229 11.39 -6.96 0.81
N GLU A 230 10.21 -7.02 1.39
CA GLU A 230 8.93 -7.26 0.69
C GLU A 230 8.12 -5.96 0.56
N GLU A 231 8.40 -4.96 1.40
CA GLU A 231 7.73 -3.67 1.38
C GLU A 231 8.71 -2.53 1.69
N LEU A 232 8.49 -1.37 1.07
CA LEU A 232 9.11 -0.09 1.43
C LEU A 232 8.02 0.90 1.79
N THR A 233 8.20 1.64 2.90
CA THR A 233 7.28 2.70 3.34
C THR A 233 8.03 3.99 3.64
N TRP A 234 7.42 5.14 3.38
CA TRP A 234 7.96 6.43 3.78
C TRP A 234 7.91 6.60 5.31
N THR A 235 8.92 7.21 5.91
CA THR A 235 8.90 7.56 7.35
C THR A 235 8.03 8.78 7.66
N MET A 236 7.40 9.36 6.65
CA MET A 236 6.53 10.52 6.71
C MET A 236 5.18 10.19 6.07
N SER A 237 4.23 11.13 6.07
CA SER A 237 2.95 10.94 5.39
C SER A 237 3.15 10.74 3.88
N ASP A 238 2.36 9.86 3.28
CA ASP A 238 2.34 9.59 1.83
C ASP A 238 1.69 10.71 0.98
N GLU A 239 1.43 11.87 1.59
CA GLU A 239 0.88 13.03 0.87
C GLU A 239 1.96 13.70 0.02
N ALA A 240 1.55 14.23 -1.13
CA ALA A 240 2.42 15.01 -2.00
C ALA A 240 3.05 16.17 -1.21
N ILE A 241 4.38 16.32 -1.33
CA ILE A 241 5.10 17.35 -0.61
C ILE A 241 5.24 18.56 -1.49
N ILE A 242 4.84 19.72 -0.98
CA ILE A 242 5.07 20.98 -1.67
C ILE A 242 6.23 21.69 -0.97
N VAL A 243 7.26 22.04 -1.75
CA VAL A 243 8.47 22.71 -1.27
C VAL A 243 8.71 23.99 -2.06
N ALA A 244 9.28 24.98 -1.40
CA ALA A 244 9.77 26.18 -2.05
C ALA A 244 11.15 25.94 -2.68
N ALA A 245 11.57 26.82 -3.59
CA ALA A 245 12.93 26.82 -4.11
C ALA A 245 13.97 26.96 -2.97
N ASP A 246 15.13 26.30 -3.14
CA ASP A 246 16.22 26.20 -2.16
C ASP A 246 15.85 25.52 -0.82
N GLN A 247 14.63 25.00 -0.69
CA GLN A 247 14.21 24.29 0.51
C GLN A 247 14.81 22.88 0.55
N ALA A 248 15.42 22.55 1.68
CA ALA A 248 15.91 21.21 1.98
C ALA A 248 14.93 20.46 2.90
N ILE A 249 14.46 19.30 2.43
CA ILE A 249 13.66 18.34 3.19
C ILE A 249 14.44 17.04 3.37
N GLU A 250 14.30 16.43 4.56
CA GLU A 250 14.88 15.12 4.84
C GLU A 250 13.78 14.07 4.64
N VAL A 251 14.07 13.07 3.82
CA VAL A 251 13.19 11.97 3.47
C VAL A 251 13.79 10.65 3.91
N GLY A 252 13.00 9.80 4.57
CA GLY A 252 13.42 8.48 5.04
C GLY A 252 12.49 7.39 4.55
N VAL A 253 13.04 6.19 4.41
CA VAL A 253 12.28 4.96 4.16
C VAL A 253 12.55 3.93 5.25
N VAL A 254 11.57 3.05 5.46
CA VAL A 254 11.71 1.82 6.22
C VAL A 254 11.40 0.66 5.28
N ALA A 255 12.19 -0.40 5.36
CA ALA A 255 11.93 -1.64 4.66
C ALA A 255 11.40 -2.69 5.63
N PHE A 256 10.42 -3.47 5.20
CA PHE A 256 9.90 -4.61 5.96
C PHE A 256 10.17 -5.90 5.20
N ASP A 257 10.56 -6.93 5.94
CA ASP A 257 10.84 -8.25 5.40
C ASP A 257 9.58 -9.12 5.29
N ALA A 258 9.71 -10.36 4.83
CA ALA A 258 8.57 -11.26 4.63
C ALA A 258 7.83 -11.66 5.93
N ASP A 259 8.45 -11.46 7.10
CA ASP A 259 7.86 -11.67 8.42
C ASP A 259 7.30 -10.36 9.02
N GLY A 260 7.42 -9.25 8.30
CA GLY A 260 7.01 -7.91 8.74
C GLY A 260 8.00 -7.24 9.70
N GLU A 261 9.26 -7.73 9.76
CA GLU A 261 10.30 -7.14 10.59
C GLU A 261 11.01 -5.99 9.86
N GLU A 262 11.32 -4.91 10.59
CA GLU A 262 12.06 -3.77 10.03
C GLU A 262 13.50 -4.16 9.66
N MET A 263 13.94 -3.72 8.50
CA MET A 263 15.29 -3.97 7.98
C MET A 263 16.19 -2.74 8.06
N GLN A 264 17.48 -2.97 8.24
CA GLN A 264 18.52 -1.95 8.08
C GLN A 264 19.06 -1.98 6.66
N ILE A 265 18.64 -1.01 5.83
CA ILE A 265 18.95 -0.99 4.40
C ILE A 265 19.83 0.20 3.99
N THR A 266 20.29 0.19 2.75
CA THR A 266 20.93 1.35 2.10
C THR A 266 20.26 1.51 0.74
N PRO A 267 19.13 2.25 0.67
CA PRO A 267 18.39 2.42 -0.57
C PRO A 267 19.19 3.24 -1.58
N ASN A 268 19.00 2.93 -2.85
CA ASN A 268 19.44 3.76 -3.95
C ASN A 268 18.42 4.89 -4.16
N TRP A 269 18.88 6.13 -4.21
CA TRP A 269 18.02 7.30 -4.34
C TRP A 269 18.19 7.94 -5.70
N THR A 270 17.09 8.27 -6.38
CA THR A 270 17.12 8.90 -7.71
C THR A 270 16.05 9.97 -7.84
N LEU A 271 16.35 11.02 -8.59
CA LEU A 271 15.39 12.01 -9.05
C LEU A 271 15.03 11.72 -10.50
N LYS A 272 13.74 11.75 -10.82
CA LYS A 272 13.28 11.42 -12.18
C LYS A 272 13.41 12.60 -13.13
N ASN A 273 13.09 13.80 -12.65
CA ASN A 273 13.05 15.02 -13.47
C ASN A 273 14.26 15.93 -13.21
N GLU A 274 15.10 15.60 -12.22
CA GLU A 274 16.35 16.29 -11.88
C GLU A 274 16.17 17.77 -11.50
N LEU A 275 15.02 18.14 -10.90
CA LEU A 275 14.68 19.51 -10.49
C LEU A 275 15.30 19.92 -9.13
N GLY A 276 16.25 19.12 -8.63
CA GLY A 276 16.89 19.33 -7.33
C GLY A 276 18.15 18.51 -7.17
N THR A 277 18.67 18.47 -5.94
CA THR A 277 19.85 17.68 -5.58
C THR A 277 19.58 16.78 -4.39
N LEU A 278 20.30 15.66 -4.35
CA LEU A 278 20.27 14.70 -3.26
C LEU A 278 21.60 14.71 -2.50
N THR A 279 21.50 14.82 -1.18
CA THR A 279 22.65 14.63 -0.28
C THR A 279 22.32 13.49 0.68
N ALA A 280 23.19 12.49 0.77
CA ALA A 280 22.99 11.36 1.67
C ALA A 280 22.84 11.84 3.12
N ALA A 281 21.85 11.28 3.82
CA ALA A 281 21.67 11.45 5.26
C ALA A 281 21.91 10.10 5.98
N GLU A 282 21.97 10.13 7.31
CA GLU A 282 22.15 8.91 8.11
C GLU A 282 20.83 8.13 8.23
N ASN A 283 20.93 6.82 8.49
CA ASN A 283 19.79 5.96 8.85
C ASN A 283 18.69 5.85 7.78
N GLN A 284 19.04 5.44 6.55
CA GLN A 284 18.07 5.19 5.47
C GLN A 284 17.34 6.46 5.00
N LYS A 285 18.02 7.60 5.09
CA LYS A 285 17.49 8.91 4.72
C LYS A 285 18.29 9.59 3.63
N VAL A 286 17.65 10.52 2.95
CA VAL A 286 18.24 11.44 1.98
C VAL A 286 17.72 12.85 2.23
N THR A 287 18.56 13.85 1.98
CA THR A 287 18.12 15.24 1.91
C THR A 287 17.89 15.61 0.46
N PHE A 288 16.66 15.96 0.12
CA PHE A 288 16.29 16.58 -1.14
C PHE A 288 16.33 18.10 -1.01
N THR A 289 17.04 18.78 -1.91
CA THR A 289 17.06 20.24 -2.01
C THR A 289 16.49 20.67 -3.37
N ALA A 290 15.36 21.39 -3.34
CA ALA A 290 14.69 21.88 -4.53
C ALA A 290 15.48 23.00 -5.21
N LEU A 291 15.57 22.99 -6.55
CA LEU A 291 16.31 24.00 -7.33
C LEU A 291 15.45 24.66 -8.40
N GLU A 292 14.62 23.90 -9.12
CA GLU A 292 13.83 24.39 -10.25
C GLU A 292 12.34 24.09 -10.05
N ASP A 293 11.47 24.99 -10.53
CA ASP A 293 10.02 24.84 -10.44
C ASP A 293 9.51 23.66 -11.25
N GLY A 294 8.54 22.94 -10.70
CA GLY A 294 7.86 21.85 -11.38
C GLY A 294 7.54 20.68 -10.46
N ALA A 295 7.05 19.60 -11.08
CA ALA A 295 6.82 18.34 -10.39
C ALA A 295 8.06 17.45 -10.50
N GLU A 296 8.60 17.03 -9.36
CA GLU A 296 9.68 16.06 -9.23
C GLU A 296 9.13 14.74 -8.66
N GLN A 297 9.80 13.64 -8.98
CA GLN A 297 9.55 12.34 -8.36
C GLN A 297 10.85 11.82 -7.74
N LEU A 298 10.87 11.75 -6.40
CA LEU A 298 11.93 11.10 -5.64
C LEU A 298 11.65 9.60 -5.57
N ILE A 299 12.62 8.79 -6.00
CA ILE A 299 12.52 7.34 -6.03
C ILE A 299 13.52 6.75 -5.03
N ALA A 300 13.03 5.92 -4.12
CA ALA A 300 13.84 5.02 -3.30
C ALA A 300 13.75 3.60 -3.88
N GLU A 301 14.89 3.03 -4.23
CA GLU A 301 15.01 1.66 -4.75
C GLU A 301 15.80 0.79 -3.76
N TYR A 302 15.22 -0.36 -3.38
CA TYR A 302 15.94 -1.38 -2.63
C TYR A 302 15.37 -2.76 -2.94
N ASP A 303 16.24 -3.77 -3.15
CA ASP A 303 15.83 -5.14 -3.48
C ASP A 303 14.74 -5.19 -4.58
N GLY A 304 14.92 -4.38 -5.64
CA GLY A 304 14.03 -4.31 -6.80
C GLY A 304 12.68 -3.63 -6.56
N ILE A 305 12.38 -3.19 -5.33
CA ILE A 305 11.19 -2.43 -4.99
C ILE A 305 11.48 -0.95 -5.23
N ASN A 306 10.61 -0.29 -5.99
CA ASN A 306 10.64 1.16 -6.20
C ASN A 306 9.50 1.82 -5.43
N LEU A 307 9.84 2.72 -4.51
CA LEU A 307 8.89 3.58 -3.83
C LEU A 307 9.07 5.02 -4.33
N SER A 308 7.99 5.61 -4.83
CA SER A 308 8.00 6.97 -5.40
C SER A 308 7.28 7.96 -4.50
N LEU A 309 7.83 9.17 -4.42
CA LEU A 309 7.25 10.33 -3.74
C LEU A 309 7.20 11.50 -4.69
N ASP A 310 6.00 12.02 -4.94
CA ASP A 310 5.80 13.18 -5.78
C ASP A 310 6.03 14.48 -4.96
N ILE A 311 6.84 15.37 -5.51
CA ILE A 311 7.24 16.63 -4.90
C ILE A 311 6.91 17.76 -5.87
N GLU A 312 6.14 18.75 -5.42
CA GLU A 312 5.87 19.97 -6.18
C GLU A 312 6.80 21.09 -5.69
N ILE A 313 7.50 21.74 -6.62
CA ILE A 313 8.42 22.83 -6.35
C ILE A 313 7.84 24.12 -6.91
N ASP A 314 7.66 25.12 -6.04
CA ASP A 314 7.11 26.43 -6.41
C ASP A 314 7.95 27.56 -5.81
N SER A 315 8.78 28.20 -6.63
CA SER A 315 9.64 29.34 -6.27
C SER A 315 8.86 30.61 -5.95
N GLY A 316 7.58 30.70 -6.34
CA GLY A 316 6.70 31.81 -6.00
C GLY A 316 6.16 31.74 -4.57
N LYS A 317 6.40 30.65 -3.86
CA LYS A 317 5.79 30.36 -2.57
C LYS A 317 6.83 30.00 -1.52
N ASN A 318 6.44 30.15 -0.25
CA ASN A 318 7.22 29.78 0.91
C ASN A 318 6.45 28.78 1.79
N THR A 319 7.19 27.90 2.46
CA THR A 319 6.64 26.93 3.41
C THR A 319 7.01 27.30 4.85
N LEU A 320 6.16 26.91 5.79
CA LEU A 320 6.39 27.04 7.22
C LEU A 320 6.31 25.66 7.86
N MET A 321 7.46 25.09 8.24
CA MET A 321 7.50 23.83 8.98
C MET A 321 7.48 24.10 10.48
N THR A 322 6.67 23.34 11.22
CA THR A 322 6.59 23.45 12.68
C THR A 322 7.06 22.19 13.39
N SER A 323 7.64 22.33 14.58
CA SER A 323 8.04 21.20 15.43
C SER A 323 7.70 21.46 16.91
N ILE A 324 7.42 20.41 17.67
CA ILE A 324 7.02 20.50 19.07
C ILE A 324 7.99 19.69 19.94
N THR A 325 8.39 20.24 21.08
CA THR A 325 9.06 19.51 22.17
C THR A 325 8.21 19.64 23.43
N GLY A 326 7.81 18.52 24.04
CA GLY A 326 6.81 18.49 25.11
C GLY A 326 5.39 18.31 24.57
N GLU A 327 4.37 18.63 25.37
CA GLU A 327 2.95 18.50 24.96
C GLU A 327 2.31 19.87 24.71
N GLY A 328 1.81 20.07 23.49
CA GLY A 328 1.16 21.29 23.03
C GLY A 328 1.01 21.32 21.52
N THR A 329 0.52 22.43 20.97
CA THR A 329 0.39 22.64 19.53
C THR A 329 0.87 24.04 19.13
N ILE A 330 1.15 24.22 17.85
CA ILE A 330 1.33 25.54 17.22
C ILE A 330 0.15 25.74 16.27
N THR A 331 -0.52 26.87 16.38
CA THR A 331 -1.56 27.29 15.43
C THR A 331 -1.07 28.49 14.65
N THR A 332 -1.40 28.58 13.36
CA THR A 332 -1.03 29.68 12.47
C THR A 332 -2.25 30.45 11.97
N LEU A 333 -2.10 31.75 11.75
CA LEU A 333 -3.12 32.60 11.12
C LEU A 333 -2.47 33.49 10.04
N PRO A 334 -2.84 33.34 8.75
CA PRO A 334 -3.76 32.33 8.23
C PRO A 334 -3.20 30.90 8.33
N GLU A 335 -4.09 29.94 8.53
CA GLU A 335 -3.76 28.51 8.54
C GLU A 335 -3.64 28.01 7.10
N LYS A 336 -2.41 27.78 6.64
CA LYS A 336 -2.09 27.30 5.30
C LYS A 336 -0.86 26.40 5.37
N THR A 337 -0.73 25.49 4.41
CA THR A 337 0.50 24.70 4.20
C THR A 337 1.54 25.49 3.41
N ILE A 338 1.08 26.44 2.59
CA ILE A 338 1.92 27.25 1.70
C ILE A 338 1.47 28.70 1.73
N TYR A 339 2.43 29.60 1.66
CA TYR A 339 2.25 31.04 1.77
C TYR A 339 2.89 31.75 0.57
N GLU A 340 2.34 32.89 0.20
CA GLU A 340 2.99 33.76 -0.79
C GLU A 340 4.25 34.39 -0.18
N ILE A 341 5.24 34.73 -1.01
CA ILE A 341 6.43 35.45 -0.53
C ILE A 341 6.02 36.79 0.12
N GLY A 342 6.52 37.03 1.32
CA GLY A 342 6.23 38.23 2.11
C GLY A 342 4.90 38.18 2.86
N GLU A 343 4.19 37.05 2.83
CA GLU A 343 2.96 36.88 3.61
C GLU A 343 3.26 36.93 5.11
N VAL A 344 2.38 37.60 5.85
CA VAL A 344 2.52 37.78 7.29
C VAL A 344 1.73 36.68 8.01
N VAL A 345 2.40 35.93 8.87
CA VAL A 345 1.82 34.80 9.60
C VAL A 345 1.92 35.05 11.10
N GLU A 346 0.81 34.94 11.81
CA GLU A 346 0.80 34.91 13.27
C GLU A 346 0.88 33.46 13.75
N LEU A 347 1.86 33.16 14.60
CA LEU A 347 2.00 31.87 15.29
C LEU A 347 1.56 32.03 16.74
N THR A 348 0.78 31.07 17.23
CA THR A 348 0.42 30.96 18.64
C THR A 348 0.75 29.57 19.17
N ALA A 349 1.51 29.50 20.26
CA ALA A 349 1.79 28.26 20.97
C ALA A 349 0.65 27.97 21.97
N VAL A 350 0.06 26.78 21.90
CA VAL A 350 -1.05 26.36 22.77
C VAL A 350 -0.59 25.18 23.63
N PRO A 351 -0.27 25.38 24.92
CA PRO A 351 0.13 24.30 25.81
C PRO A 351 -1.01 23.30 26.05
N ALA A 352 -0.66 22.01 26.20
CA ALA A 352 -1.60 21.02 26.71
C ALA A 352 -1.92 21.24 28.20
N ALA A 353 -2.96 20.58 28.72
CA ALA A 353 -3.32 20.68 30.14
C ALA A 353 -2.16 20.22 31.04
N GLY A 354 -1.78 21.06 32.01
CA GLY A 354 -0.64 20.79 32.90
C GLY A 354 0.73 21.05 32.26
N TRP A 355 0.79 21.70 31.09
CA TRP A 355 2.02 22.14 30.45
C TRP A 355 2.03 23.65 30.27
N LYS A 356 3.23 24.24 30.20
CA LYS A 356 3.43 25.67 29.91
C LYS A 356 4.34 25.85 28.71
N PHE A 357 4.04 26.86 27.90
CA PHE A 357 4.94 27.29 26.84
C PHE A 357 6.19 27.96 27.44
N VAL A 358 7.36 27.59 26.94
CA VAL A 358 8.65 28.10 27.42
C VAL A 358 9.24 29.08 26.43
N ARG A 359 9.42 28.66 25.16
CA ARG A 359 10.06 29.47 24.11
C ARG A 359 9.86 28.91 22.71
N TRP A 360 10.06 29.79 21.73
CA TRP A 360 10.24 29.43 20.32
C TRP A 360 11.69 29.03 20.02
N THR A 361 11.88 28.23 18.98
CA THR A 361 13.17 27.73 18.48
C THR A 361 13.20 27.67 16.95
N GLY A 362 14.38 27.43 16.36
CA GLY A 362 14.56 27.39 14.91
C GLY A 362 14.78 28.80 14.34
N ASP A 363 14.08 29.14 13.27
CA ASP A 363 14.14 30.45 12.62
C ASP A 363 13.40 31.56 13.40
N LEU A 364 12.73 31.18 14.49
CA LEU A 364 12.12 32.10 15.45
C LEU A 364 12.70 31.89 16.84
N SER A 365 12.79 32.97 17.62
CA SER A 365 13.17 32.93 19.03
C SER A 365 12.26 33.84 19.85
N GLY A 366 12.26 33.68 21.17
CA GLY A 366 11.47 34.49 22.08
C GLY A 366 10.53 33.65 22.96
N THR A 367 9.94 34.30 23.96
CA THR A 367 9.10 33.68 24.99
C THR A 367 7.65 34.18 24.95
N ALA A 368 7.32 35.07 24.01
CA ALA A 368 5.94 35.50 23.80
C ALA A 368 5.12 34.36 23.20
N ILE A 369 3.96 34.06 23.78
CA ILE A 369 3.10 32.94 23.37
C ILE A 369 2.56 33.11 21.94
N THR A 370 2.41 34.36 21.50
CA THR A 370 2.02 34.74 20.14
C THR A 370 3.10 35.60 19.52
N GLN A 371 3.50 35.29 18.28
CA GLN A 371 4.45 36.08 17.50
C GLN A 371 4.04 36.17 16.04
N THR A 372 4.36 37.30 15.40
CA THR A 372 4.13 37.51 13.98
C THR A 372 5.45 37.45 13.22
N ILE A 373 5.46 36.72 12.12
CA ILE A 373 6.59 36.64 11.19
C ILE A 373 6.16 37.08 9.79
N THR A 374 7.14 37.49 8.98
CA THR A 374 6.96 37.68 7.54
C THR A 374 7.73 36.57 6.82
N LEU A 375 7.04 35.78 6.00
CA LEU A 375 7.62 34.62 5.34
C LEU A 375 8.29 35.04 4.02
N GLU A 376 9.50 35.59 4.12
CA GLU A 376 10.33 36.01 2.98
C GLU A 376 11.09 34.84 2.33
N LYS A 377 11.28 33.75 3.07
CA LYS A 377 11.92 32.51 2.64
C LYS A 377 11.28 31.34 3.42
N PRO A 378 11.56 30.08 3.09
CA PRO A 378 11.10 28.93 3.88
C PRO A 378 11.65 29.02 5.31
N MET A 379 10.80 28.72 6.30
CA MET A 379 11.17 28.79 7.72
C MET A 379 10.81 27.50 8.47
N LYS A 380 11.67 27.11 9.42
CA LYS A 380 11.46 26.01 10.38
C LYS A 380 11.35 26.58 11.79
N ILE A 381 10.17 26.48 12.42
CA ILE A 381 9.90 27.05 13.74
C ILE A 381 9.45 25.97 14.72
N GLY A 382 10.15 25.85 15.85
CA GLY A 382 9.77 24.94 16.92
C GLY A 382 9.20 25.65 18.14
N ALA A 383 8.33 24.97 18.91
CA ALA A 383 7.85 25.41 20.22
C ALA A 383 8.23 24.39 21.30
N VAL A 384 8.75 24.90 22.43
CA VAL A 384 9.09 24.08 23.59
C VAL A 384 8.06 24.30 24.69
N PHE A 385 7.47 23.20 25.13
CA PHE A 385 6.58 23.12 26.27
C PHE A 385 7.24 22.29 27.38
N GLU A 386 6.99 22.66 28.62
CA GLU A 386 7.43 21.91 29.80
C GLU A 386 6.26 21.61 30.70
N LEU A 387 6.29 20.45 31.35
CA LEU A 387 5.29 20.08 32.35
C LEU A 387 5.28 21.12 33.46
N GLU A 388 4.11 21.68 33.72
CA GLU A 388 3.86 22.60 34.82
C GLU A 388 3.82 21.79 36.12
N THR A 389 4.98 21.67 36.75
CA THR A 389 5.19 20.93 38.01
C THR A 389 4.66 21.69 39.24
N ASN A 390 3.49 22.31 39.12
CA ASN A 390 2.80 22.86 40.28
C ASN A 390 2.39 21.69 41.18
N THR A 391 2.99 21.65 42.36
CA THR A 391 2.64 20.70 43.41
C THR A 391 1.99 21.45 44.55
N TYR A 392 1.02 20.82 45.19
CA TYR A 392 0.33 21.37 46.35
C TYR A 392 0.49 20.46 47.56
N GLN A 393 0.44 21.05 48.74
CA GLN A 393 0.64 20.38 50.01
C GLN A 393 -0.70 19.91 50.59
N LEU A 394 -0.82 18.62 50.89
CA LEU A 394 -1.94 18.05 51.63
C LEU A 394 -1.52 17.77 53.08
N SER A 395 -2.10 18.51 54.01
CA SER A 395 -1.85 18.33 55.45
C SER A 395 -3.07 17.72 56.12
N ILE A 396 -2.93 16.50 56.67
CA ILE A 396 -4.01 15.80 57.35
C ILE A 396 -3.67 15.64 58.83
N THR A 397 -4.58 16.09 59.69
CA THR A 397 -4.50 15.92 61.15
C THR A 397 -5.69 15.13 61.67
N LYS A 398 -5.65 14.72 62.94
CA LYS A 398 -6.77 14.07 63.62
C LYS A 398 -6.98 14.64 65.02
N SER A 399 -8.22 14.63 65.49
CA SER A 399 -8.59 14.86 66.89
C SER A 399 -9.34 13.63 67.42
N GLY A 400 -9.02 13.18 68.64
CA GLY A 400 -9.50 11.89 69.17
C GLY A 400 -8.75 10.68 68.61
N GLU A 401 -9.24 9.48 68.93
CA GLU A 401 -8.56 8.22 68.59
C GLU A 401 -9.14 7.55 67.34
N GLY A 402 -8.29 7.42 66.32
CA GLY A 402 -8.60 6.78 65.04
C GLY A 402 -7.39 6.83 64.10
N THR A 403 -7.54 6.27 62.90
CA THR A 403 -6.56 6.32 61.83
C THR A 403 -7.15 6.99 60.59
N VAL A 404 -6.31 7.69 59.84
CA VAL A 404 -6.64 8.18 58.50
C VAL A 404 -5.79 7.41 57.51
N LEU A 405 -6.44 6.81 56.53
CA LEU A 405 -5.80 6.18 55.38
C LEU A 405 -5.93 7.12 54.19
N GLN A 406 -4.90 7.16 53.37
CA GLN A 406 -4.83 7.97 52.15
C GLN A 406 -4.48 7.08 50.96
N SER A 407 -5.01 7.42 49.78
CA SER A 407 -4.73 6.69 48.53
C SER A 407 -3.28 6.86 48.05
N THR A 408 -2.60 7.93 48.47
CA THR A 408 -1.18 8.21 48.21
C THR A 408 -0.45 8.45 49.53
N LEU A 409 0.84 8.13 49.62
CA LEU A 409 1.68 8.40 50.80
C LEU A 409 2.42 9.75 50.68
N ALA A 410 2.32 10.43 49.54
CA ALA A 410 2.96 11.72 49.32
C ALA A 410 2.12 12.85 49.93
N ASN A 411 2.79 13.77 50.63
CA ASN A 411 2.16 14.99 51.14
C ASN A 411 2.25 16.16 50.13
N THR A 412 3.04 15.98 49.08
CA THR A 412 3.21 16.90 47.96
C THR A 412 2.60 16.20 46.74
N ILE A 413 1.52 16.76 46.22
CA ILE A 413 0.63 16.12 45.26
C ILE A 413 0.56 16.99 44.01
N ASN A 414 0.59 16.39 42.82
CA ASN A 414 0.57 17.16 41.57
C ASN A 414 -0.79 17.82 41.35
N LEU A 415 -0.80 19.02 40.74
CA LEU A 415 -2.02 19.67 40.27
C LEU A 415 -2.86 18.68 39.43
N GLY A 416 -4.15 18.54 39.75
CA GLY A 416 -5.09 17.66 39.04
C GLY A 416 -5.09 16.19 39.50
N GLU A 417 -4.20 15.78 40.41
CA GLU A 417 -4.21 14.41 40.94
C GLU A 417 -5.40 14.21 41.91
N THR A 418 -6.04 13.04 41.85
CA THR A 418 -7.20 12.70 42.69
C THR A 418 -6.76 11.97 43.95
N VAL A 419 -7.18 12.47 45.12
CA VAL A 419 -6.83 11.91 46.43
C VAL A 419 -8.08 11.40 47.13
N THR A 420 -8.00 10.19 47.69
CA THR A 420 -9.04 9.62 48.55
C THR A 420 -8.51 9.48 49.97
N VAL A 421 -9.25 9.99 50.95
CA VAL A 421 -8.95 9.83 52.38
C VAL A 421 -10.09 9.11 53.09
N THR A 422 -9.74 8.18 53.98
CA THR A 422 -10.68 7.36 54.74
C THR A 422 -10.35 7.37 56.23
N ALA A 423 -11.30 7.82 57.06
CA ALA A 423 -11.21 7.82 58.50
C ALA A 423 -11.72 6.48 59.08
N ARG A 424 -10.95 5.89 60.00
CA ARG A 424 -11.29 4.67 60.74
C ARG A 424 -11.20 4.93 62.24
N PRO A 425 -12.32 5.01 62.97
CA PRO A 425 -12.31 5.17 64.42
C PRO A 425 -11.61 4.01 65.13
N SER A 426 -10.90 4.31 66.22
CA SER A 426 -10.39 3.29 67.14
C SER A 426 -11.53 2.70 67.98
N GLN A 427 -11.28 1.57 68.64
CA GLN A 427 -12.27 0.95 69.52
C GLN A 427 -12.77 1.94 70.60
N GLY A 428 -14.09 2.08 70.71
CA GLY A 428 -14.73 3.00 71.66
C GLY A 428 -14.80 4.46 71.19
N TYR A 429 -14.49 4.75 69.93
CA TYR A 429 -14.64 6.06 69.30
C TYR A 429 -15.56 5.98 68.07
N VAL A 430 -16.17 7.11 67.71
CA VAL A 430 -16.95 7.29 66.47
C VAL A 430 -16.35 8.43 65.64
N PHE A 431 -16.49 8.36 64.31
CA PHE A 431 -16.11 9.44 63.41
C PHE A 431 -17.25 10.47 63.34
N GLU A 432 -16.94 11.73 63.63
CA GLU A 432 -17.91 12.82 63.62
C GLU A 432 -17.91 13.59 62.29
N GLY A 433 -16.74 13.67 61.62
CA GLY A 433 -16.61 14.36 60.34
C GLY A 433 -15.19 14.82 60.02
N TRP A 434 -15.01 15.26 58.78
CA TRP A 434 -13.88 16.02 58.28
C TRP A 434 -14.14 17.52 58.45
N SER A 435 -13.10 18.29 58.77
CA SER A 435 -13.09 19.75 58.74
C SER A 435 -11.82 20.29 58.06
N GLY A 436 -11.78 21.58 57.75
CA GLY A 436 -10.68 22.23 57.02
C GLY A 436 -11.12 22.63 55.61
N SER A 437 -10.27 22.36 54.61
CA SER A 437 -10.55 22.62 53.19
C SER A 437 -11.77 21.87 52.66
N ILE A 438 -12.10 20.70 53.23
CA ILE A 438 -13.35 19.97 52.97
C ILE A 438 -14.04 19.66 54.29
N THR A 439 -15.34 19.99 54.37
CA THR A 439 -16.20 19.59 55.48
C THR A 439 -17.15 18.49 55.01
N SER A 440 -17.17 17.35 55.70
CA SER A 440 -17.99 16.20 55.33
C SER A 440 -18.21 15.25 56.49
N SER A 441 -19.42 14.70 56.64
CA SER A 441 -19.71 13.63 57.60
C SER A 441 -19.43 12.23 57.03
N ASN A 442 -19.09 12.11 55.75
CA ASN A 442 -18.75 10.83 55.14
C ASN A 442 -17.34 10.40 55.56
N PRO A 443 -17.16 9.17 56.09
CA PRO A 443 -15.85 8.70 56.55
C PRO A 443 -14.86 8.48 55.41
N SER A 444 -15.30 8.43 54.15
CA SER A 444 -14.43 8.40 52.96
C SER A 444 -14.81 9.53 52.01
N ILE A 445 -13.84 10.35 51.61
CA ILE A 445 -14.01 11.45 50.65
C ILE A 445 -12.92 11.38 49.58
N THR A 446 -13.29 11.78 48.36
CA THR A 446 -12.40 11.85 47.19
C THR A 446 -12.48 13.25 46.60
N PHE A 447 -11.32 13.85 46.27
CA PHE A 447 -11.21 15.21 45.74
C PHE A 447 -9.99 15.34 44.81
N VAL A 448 -9.98 16.40 43.99
CA VAL A 448 -8.88 16.75 43.09
C VAL A 448 -8.01 17.80 43.76
N MET A 449 -6.67 17.67 43.65
CA MET A 449 -5.73 18.63 44.22
C MET A 449 -5.56 19.84 43.29
N GLU A 450 -6.14 20.97 43.67
CA GLU A 450 -6.10 22.22 42.88
C GLU A 450 -5.40 23.38 43.61
N GLU A 451 -5.18 23.26 44.91
CA GLU A 451 -4.49 24.21 45.79
C GLU A 451 -3.96 23.50 47.05
N ASP A 452 -3.24 24.20 47.93
CA ASP A 452 -2.83 23.64 49.23
C ASP A 452 -4.05 23.32 50.11
N MET A 453 -4.13 22.08 50.61
CA MET A 453 -5.29 21.60 51.36
C MET A 453 -4.93 21.16 52.78
N THR A 454 -5.82 21.48 53.72
CA THR A 454 -5.72 21.06 55.12
C THR A 454 -6.98 20.33 55.54
N LEU A 455 -6.85 19.13 56.11
CA LEU A 455 -7.98 18.33 56.60
C LEU A 455 -7.75 17.89 58.04
N GLN A 456 -8.81 17.84 58.82
CA GLN A 456 -8.81 17.25 60.16
C GLN A 456 -9.91 16.20 60.29
N ALA A 457 -9.54 14.96 60.61
CA ALA A 457 -10.48 13.91 60.99
C ALA A 457 -10.87 14.05 62.46
N ILE A 458 -12.16 14.16 62.76
CA ILE A 458 -12.65 14.34 64.13
C ILE A 458 -13.27 13.04 64.63
N PHE A 459 -12.72 12.51 65.72
CA PHE A 459 -13.20 11.31 66.41
C PHE A 459 -13.62 11.65 67.85
N SER A 460 -14.74 11.12 68.30
CA SER A 460 -15.27 11.33 69.66
C SER A 460 -15.47 10.00 70.41
N PRO A 461 -15.33 9.94 71.74
CA PRO A 461 -15.62 8.73 72.51
C PRO A 461 -17.10 8.31 72.38
N GLN A 462 -17.34 7.04 72.10
CA GLN A 462 -18.67 6.46 72.04
C GLN A 462 -19.32 6.48 73.44
N GLN A 463 -20.34 7.31 73.65
CA GLN A 463 -21.04 7.37 74.93
C GLN A 463 -21.75 6.05 75.22
N THR A 464 -21.33 5.34 76.27
CA THR A 464 -22.03 4.16 76.77
C THR A 464 -23.23 4.62 77.61
N ARG A 465 -24.44 4.30 77.16
CA ARG A 465 -25.64 4.44 78.00
C ARG A 465 -25.73 3.25 78.94
N THR A 466 -25.59 3.48 80.24
CA THR A 466 -25.81 2.47 81.29
C THR A 466 -27.31 2.15 81.40
N PRO A 467 -27.76 0.88 81.41
CA PRO A 467 -29.16 0.55 81.64
C PRO A 467 -29.50 0.72 83.13
N VAL A 468 -30.61 1.40 83.43
CA VAL A 468 -31.15 1.55 84.79
C VAL A 468 -31.80 0.23 85.23
N ARG A 469 -31.42 -0.29 86.40
CA ARG A 469 -31.95 -1.50 87.04
C ARG A 469 -32.98 -1.10 88.10
N GLU A 470 -34.26 -1.43 87.87
CA GLU A 470 -35.32 -1.33 88.89
C GLU A 470 -35.24 -2.48 89.92
N THR A 471 -35.70 -2.20 91.14
CA THR A 471 -35.55 -3.02 92.35
C THR A 471 -36.63 -4.09 92.53
N GLU A 472 -36.26 -5.16 93.24
CA GLU A 472 -37.00 -6.42 93.46
C GLU A 472 -38.19 -6.33 94.43
N THR A 473 -39.17 -7.24 94.29
CA THR A 473 -39.76 -7.94 95.44
C THR A 473 -40.28 -9.34 95.06
N VAL A 474 -39.95 -10.30 95.92
CA VAL A 474 -40.07 -11.76 95.78
C VAL A 474 -41.39 -12.29 96.36
N ILE A 475 -42.08 -13.23 95.68
CA ILE A 475 -42.76 -14.38 96.34
C ILE A 475 -42.74 -15.62 95.40
N GLN A 476 -42.27 -16.76 95.92
CA GLN A 476 -42.27 -18.14 95.35
C GLN A 476 -43.41 -18.97 96.00
N PRO A 477 -43.92 -20.12 95.46
CA PRO A 477 -43.11 -21.36 95.25
C PRO A 477 -43.53 -22.41 94.15
N LYS A 478 -42.53 -23.22 93.72
CA LYS A 478 -42.43 -24.66 93.23
C LYS A 478 -43.64 -25.46 92.63
N PRO A 479 -43.46 -26.60 91.89
CA PRO A 479 -42.56 -27.02 90.77
C PRO A 479 -43.21 -27.83 89.57
N GLN A 480 -42.60 -27.71 88.36
CA GLN A 480 -42.15 -28.75 87.34
C GLN A 480 -43.19 -29.75 86.69
N PRO A 481 -43.04 -30.29 85.43
CA PRO A 481 -41.79 -30.60 84.69
C PRO A 481 -41.66 -30.53 83.13
N ALA A 482 -40.37 -30.59 82.72
CA ALA A 482 -39.70 -31.32 81.62
C ALA A 482 -39.66 -30.86 80.13
N LYS A 483 -38.39 -30.71 79.65
CA LYS A 483 -37.71 -31.19 78.39
C LYS A 483 -38.23 -30.71 77.00
N GLU A 484 -37.46 -30.57 75.90
CA GLU A 484 -36.08 -30.88 75.47
C GLU A 484 -35.75 -30.08 74.16
N GLU A 485 -34.46 -29.88 73.84
CA GLU A 485 -33.86 -29.42 72.56
C GLU A 485 -33.97 -30.53 71.44
N PRO A 486 -33.54 -30.40 70.13
CA PRO A 486 -32.37 -29.64 69.61
C PRO A 486 -32.36 -29.11 68.12
N LYS A 487 -31.29 -28.34 67.81
CA LYS A 487 -30.42 -28.24 66.59
C LYS A 487 -30.87 -27.81 65.16
N LYS A 488 -30.06 -26.84 64.67
CA LYS A 488 -29.32 -26.68 63.38
C LYS A 488 -29.94 -26.03 62.11
N THR A 489 -29.37 -24.86 61.80
CA THR A 489 -28.70 -24.39 60.55
C THR A 489 -29.38 -24.34 59.16
N LYS A 490 -29.11 -23.19 58.50
CA LYS A 490 -28.92 -22.84 57.06
C LYS A 490 -30.14 -22.41 56.20
N THR A 491 -30.01 -21.16 55.74
CA THR A 491 -30.32 -20.53 54.43
C THR A 491 -31.69 -20.76 53.77
N PRO A 492 -32.26 -19.71 53.14
CA PRO A 492 -32.99 -19.95 51.91
C PRO A 492 -32.70 -18.96 50.76
N THR A 493 -32.92 -19.54 49.58
CA THR A 493 -32.89 -19.05 48.20
C THR A 493 -34.05 -18.09 47.87
N GLN A 494 -33.97 -17.46 46.69
CA GLN A 494 -34.97 -16.65 45.95
C GLN A 494 -36.44 -17.14 46.02
N PRO A 495 -37.45 -16.31 45.66
CA PRO A 495 -38.01 -16.48 44.29
C PRO A 495 -38.61 -15.20 43.62
N VAL A 496 -38.91 -15.38 42.34
CA VAL A 496 -39.61 -14.49 41.38
C VAL A 496 -41.15 -14.63 41.49
N LYS A 497 -41.89 -13.55 41.19
CA LYS A 497 -43.03 -13.40 40.22
C LYS A 497 -44.21 -12.55 40.74
N GLU A 498 -44.55 -11.47 40.04
CA GLU A 498 -45.87 -11.18 39.43
C GLU A 498 -45.92 -9.79 38.74
N GLU A 499 -46.61 -9.73 37.58
CA GLU A 499 -46.83 -8.64 36.59
C GLU A 499 -48.32 -8.17 36.68
N PRO A 500 -48.89 -7.29 35.81
CA PRO A 500 -48.41 -6.11 35.07
C PRO A 500 -49.39 -4.90 35.13
N LYS A 501 -49.00 -3.71 34.63
CA LYS A 501 -49.97 -2.78 33.96
C LYS A 501 -49.31 -1.75 33.02
N LYS A 502 -49.88 -1.65 31.82
CA LYS A 502 -49.66 -0.71 30.70
C LYS A 502 -49.67 0.78 31.08
N THR A 503 -48.81 1.58 30.44
CA THR A 503 -49.12 2.90 29.85
C THR A 503 -48.04 3.34 28.84
N GLU A 504 -48.51 3.69 27.63
CA GLU A 504 -48.02 4.49 26.46
C GLU A 504 -46.54 4.84 26.17
N PRO A 505 -46.22 5.09 24.86
CA PRO A 505 -44.86 5.08 24.31
C PRO A 505 -44.19 6.47 24.26
N ALA A 506 -42.88 6.40 23.99
CA ALA A 506 -41.95 7.52 23.76
C ALA A 506 -42.38 8.49 22.65
N PRO A 507 -41.95 9.77 22.70
CA PRO A 507 -42.14 10.69 21.58
C PRO A 507 -41.16 10.37 20.44
N THR A 508 -41.72 10.18 19.24
CA THR A 508 -41.01 10.13 17.95
C THR A 508 -40.36 11.48 17.63
N PRO A 509 -39.21 11.49 16.90
CA PRO A 509 -38.60 12.72 16.40
C PRO A 509 -39.44 13.33 15.25
N LYS A 510 -39.43 14.65 15.21
CA LYS A 510 -40.12 15.54 14.26
C LYS A 510 -39.60 15.30 12.81
N PRO A 511 -40.47 15.30 11.77
CA PRO A 511 -40.02 15.22 10.38
C PRO A 511 -39.34 16.53 9.96
N LYS A 512 -38.19 16.46 9.30
CA LYS A 512 -37.64 17.57 8.52
C LYS A 512 -38.50 17.76 7.26
N GLU A 513 -38.89 19.00 7.02
CA GLU A 513 -39.66 19.49 5.88
C GLU A 513 -38.87 19.34 4.57
N PRO A 514 -39.50 19.04 3.43
CA PRO A 514 -38.79 18.85 2.17
C PRO A 514 -38.34 20.18 1.57
N GLU A 515 -37.04 20.32 1.32
CA GLU A 515 -36.47 21.42 0.55
C GLU A 515 -37.01 21.41 -0.89
N LYS A 516 -37.40 22.60 -1.36
CA LYS A 516 -37.84 22.86 -2.73
C LYS A 516 -36.72 22.57 -3.71
N THR A 517 -36.99 21.67 -4.66
CA THR A 517 -36.22 21.50 -5.89
C THR A 517 -36.17 22.81 -6.69
N ILE A 518 -34.97 23.35 -6.84
CA ILE A 518 -34.63 24.42 -7.78
C ILE A 518 -34.29 23.74 -9.13
N PRO A 519 -34.72 24.26 -10.30
CA PRO A 519 -34.40 23.66 -11.59
C PRO A 519 -32.90 23.77 -11.90
N ILE A 520 -32.32 22.67 -12.37
CA ILE A 520 -30.95 22.61 -12.90
C ILE A 520 -30.94 23.36 -14.24
N GLU A 521 -30.29 24.53 -14.28
CA GLU A 521 -29.84 25.14 -15.54
C GLU A 521 -28.59 24.39 -16.02
N THR A 522 -28.67 23.87 -17.25
CA THR A 522 -27.54 23.35 -18.02
C THR A 522 -26.42 24.40 -18.12
N PRO A 523 -25.15 24.09 -17.78
CA PRO A 523 -24.05 25.00 -18.02
C PRO A 523 -23.84 25.17 -19.53
N LYS A 524 -23.84 26.43 -20.00
CA LYS A 524 -23.33 26.77 -21.32
C LYS A 524 -21.85 26.39 -21.40
N GLN A 525 -21.50 25.63 -22.42
CA GLN A 525 -20.13 25.36 -22.85
C GLN A 525 -19.35 26.68 -23.02
N PRO A 526 -18.17 26.85 -22.39
CA PRO A 526 -17.33 28.00 -22.65
C PRO A 526 -16.82 27.95 -24.10
N GLU A 527 -16.86 29.09 -24.78
CA GLU A 527 -16.29 29.26 -26.12
C GLU A 527 -14.78 28.95 -26.12
N PRO A 528 -14.25 28.32 -27.18
CA PRO A 528 -12.82 28.02 -27.27
C PRO A 528 -12.01 29.31 -27.31
N LYS A 529 -10.98 29.37 -26.45
CA LYS A 529 -10.00 30.45 -26.37
C LYS A 529 -9.24 30.54 -27.70
N PRO A 530 -9.00 31.73 -28.27
CA PRO A 530 -8.22 31.87 -29.50
C PRO A 530 -6.78 31.37 -29.29
N GLU A 531 -6.29 30.64 -30.29
CA GLU A 531 -4.93 30.09 -30.38
C GLU A 531 -3.87 31.20 -30.22
N PRO A 532 -2.77 30.96 -29.48
CA PRO A 532 -1.68 31.92 -29.39
C PRO A 532 -0.98 32.06 -30.75
N GLU A 533 -0.65 33.30 -31.13
CA GLU A 533 0.14 33.58 -32.34
C GLU A 533 1.51 32.88 -32.27
N PRO A 534 2.02 32.36 -33.40
CA PRO A 534 3.33 31.70 -33.44
C PRO A 534 4.45 32.71 -33.16
N ASP A 535 5.41 32.29 -32.33
CA ASP A 535 6.59 33.08 -31.97
C ASP A 535 7.37 33.57 -33.21
N PRO A 536 7.88 34.81 -33.20
CA PRO A 536 8.71 35.33 -34.27
C PRO A 536 10.01 34.53 -34.37
N ALA A 537 10.37 34.17 -35.61
CA ALA A 537 11.57 33.40 -35.93
C ALA A 537 12.84 34.04 -35.31
N PRO A 538 13.78 33.22 -34.78
CA PRO A 538 15.01 33.72 -34.18
C PRO A 538 15.86 34.48 -35.21
N ALA A 539 16.43 35.60 -34.77
CA ALA A 539 17.35 36.41 -35.56
C ALA A 539 18.60 35.60 -35.96
N PRO A 540 19.15 35.80 -37.17
CA PRO A 540 20.34 35.09 -37.62
C PRO A 540 21.53 35.39 -36.71
N VAL A 541 22.22 34.32 -36.28
CA VAL A 541 23.46 34.36 -35.53
C VAL A 541 24.55 35.01 -36.39
N PRO A 542 25.29 36.02 -35.90
CA PRO A 542 26.42 36.59 -36.63
C PRO A 542 27.58 35.59 -36.71
N ASP A 543 28.16 35.45 -37.90
CA ASP A 543 29.31 34.59 -38.17
C ASP A 543 30.50 34.88 -37.23
N GLU A 544 31.03 33.84 -36.60
CA GLU A 544 32.29 33.90 -35.85
C GLU A 544 33.47 34.21 -36.79
N PRO A 545 34.42 35.06 -36.37
CA PRO A 545 35.60 35.35 -37.18
C PRO A 545 36.56 34.15 -37.20
N GLU A 546 36.94 33.75 -38.42
CA GLU A 546 38.07 32.88 -38.68
C GLU A 546 39.34 33.45 -38.03
N TYR A 547 39.95 32.69 -37.12
CA TYR A 547 41.31 32.93 -36.67
C TYR A 547 42.27 32.28 -37.67
N GLU A 548 42.95 33.12 -38.45
CA GLU A 548 44.14 32.76 -39.22
C GLU A 548 45.36 32.56 -38.30
N ASP A 549 46.01 31.41 -38.48
CA ASP A 549 47.40 30.97 -38.28
C ASP A 549 48.39 31.76 -37.39
N ASP A 550 49.04 31.04 -36.45
CA ASP A 550 50.52 30.82 -36.43
C ASP A 550 50.95 29.79 -35.34
#